data_AF-A0A5P8KJ55-F1
#
_entry.id   AF-A0A5P8KJ55-F1
#
_cell.length_a   1.000
_cell.length_b   1.000
_cell.length_c   1.000
_cell.angle_alpha   90.00
_cell.angle_beta   90.00
_cell.angle_gamma   90.00
#
_symmetry.space_group_name_H-M   'P 1'
#
loop_
_entity.id
_entity.type
_entity.pdbx_description
1 polymer ?
#
loop_
_entity_poly.entity_id
_entity_poly.type
_entity_poly.pdbx_seq_one_letter_code
_entity_poly.pdbx_strand_id
1 'polypeptide(L)'
;MYRLSARRTDGCRVGRRRTPGRRAGVTTAAAAVVAPLLLTAGAVGPAWAHGAPTDPVSRVSACSPEGGSQGSAACRAAIAANGGPFTAWDNMRIAGVNGRDREVVPDGQLCSGGLAPYKGLDLARADWPSTRLSPGSTLDLTYRSTIPHTGTFKLFLTKPGYDPTEPLKWSDLPEKPFASITDPPLRNGSYEFSAKLPADRAGHHVLYTIWQNTSTVDTYYSCSDVAFPKAKRANPGTDTGSSARTPAGDEESAAGKPAAEKSESATPTASTEAPPADTEDSTGDAARTADPGSPVASTTDESGVSVPLVAGGATALVLAAGAALYLRGRGRRSRHGS
;
A
#
# COMPACT_ATOMS: atom_id res chain seq x y z
N MET A 1 36.42 -101.89 56.05
CA MET A 1 36.08 -101.67 57.47
C MET A 1 36.54 -100.27 57.87
N TYR A 2 35.67 -99.47 58.51
CA TYR A 2 35.90 -98.34 59.47
C TYR A 2 37.00 -97.30 59.15
N ARG A 3 36.85 -95.97 59.28
CA ARG A 3 35.77 -95.07 59.75
C ARG A 3 36.18 -93.63 59.38
N LEU A 4 35.18 -92.75 59.38
CA LEU A 4 35.16 -91.29 59.37
C LEU A 4 36.33 -90.59 60.12
N SER A 5 36.78 -89.41 59.66
CA SER A 5 36.26 -88.13 60.19
C SER A 5 36.85 -86.86 59.56
N ALA A 6 35.94 -85.92 59.37
CA ALA A 6 35.99 -84.54 58.90
C ALA A 6 37.19 -83.67 59.29
N ARG A 7 37.51 -82.70 58.41
CA ARG A 7 37.23 -81.27 58.69
C ARG A 7 37.15 -80.45 57.40
N ARG A 8 36.02 -79.75 57.29
CA ARG A 8 35.64 -78.74 56.31
C ARG A 8 36.05 -77.39 56.89
N THR A 9 36.69 -76.52 56.11
CA THR A 9 36.55 -75.06 56.25
C THR A 9 36.62 -74.44 54.87
N ASP A 10 35.48 -73.84 54.51
CA ASP A 10 35.23 -73.08 53.30
C ASP A 10 35.99 -71.74 53.33
N GLY A 11 36.63 -71.38 52.23
CA GLY A 11 37.27 -70.08 52.01
C GLY A 11 37.00 -69.60 50.59
N CYS A 12 36.16 -68.59 50.49
CA CYS A 12 35.48 -68.08 49.29
C CYS A 12 36.36 -67.87 48.05
N ARG A 13 35.95 -68.50 46.95
CA ARG A 13 36.39 -68.23 45.58
C ARG A 13 35.63 -67.01 45.05
N VAL A 14 36.32 -65.88 44.84
CA VAL A 14 35.75 -64.70 44.18
C VAL A 14 35.52 -65.02 42.70
N GLY A 15 34.29 -65.44 42.39
CA GLY A 15 33.83 -65.65 41.02
C GLY A 15 33.65 -64.31 40.30
N ARG A 16 34.49 -64.06 39.29
CA ARG A 16 34.24 -63.06 38.24
C ARG A 16 32.90 -63.38 37.57
N ARG A 17 31.84 -62.68 37.97
CA ARG A 17 30.60 -62.61 37.18
C ARG A 17 30.82 -61.63 36.04
N ARG A 18 30.98 -62.17 34.84
CA ARG A 18 30.80 -61.44 33.58
C ARG A 18 29.33 -61.08 33.47
N THR A 19 28.99 -59.81 33.62
CA THR A 19 27.67 -59.29 33.23
C THR A 19 27.61 -59.16 31.72
N PRO A 20 26.59 -59.71 31.05
CA PRO A 20 26.38 -59.54 29.62
C PRO A 20 25.95 -58.10 29.33
N GLY A 21 26.47 -57.56 28.22
CA GLY A 21 26.24 -56.20 27.79
C GLY A 21 24.76 -55.89 27.60
N ARG A 22 24.31 -54.82 28.26
CA ARG A 22 23.17 -54.02 27.82
C ARG A 22 23.69 -52.70 27.27
N ARG A 23 24.16 -52.73 26.01
CA ARG A 23 24.14 -51.53 25.16
C ARG A 23 22.79 -51.55 24.45
N ALA A 24 21.78 -50.98 25.09
CA ALA A 24 20.47 -50.83 24.51
C ALA A 24 20.04 -49.36 24.64
N GLY A 25 19.96 -48.69 23.49
CA GLY A 25 19.01 -47.60 23.25
C GLY A 25 19.34 -46.22 23.82
N VAL A 26 20.36 -45.54 23.29
CA VAL A 26 20.40 -44.07 23.31
C VAL A 26 20.65 -43.58 21.88
N THR A 27 19.75 -43.89 20.96
CA THR A 27 19.76 -43.28 19.61
C THR A 27 18.36 -43.43 19.00
N THR A 28 17.39 -42.60 19.40
CA THR A 28 16.24 -42.18 18.57
C THR A 28 15.31 -41.27 19.41
N ALA A 29 15.77 -40.10 19.81
CA ALA A 29 14.89 -39.05 20.34
C ALA A 29 15.31 -37.64 19.90
N ALA A 30 16.14 -37.53 18.86
CA ALA A 30 16.55 -36.24 18.29
C ALA A 30 15.80 -35.89 16.98
N ALA A 31 15.12 -36.86 16.36
CA ALA A 31 14.41 -36.63 15.09
C ALA A 31 12.95 -36.16 15.25
N ALA A 32 12.36 -36.28 16.45
CA ALA A 32 10.95 -35.94 16.68
C ALA A 32 10.70 -34.46 17.06
N VAL A 33 11.76 -33.68 17.35
CA VAL A 33 11.65 -32.26 17.74
C VAL A 33 12.02 -31.30 16.60
N VAL A 34 12.65 -31.78 15.53
CA VAL A 34 13.04 -30.92 14.39
C VAL A 34 11.91 -30.79 13.36
N ALA A 35 11.00 -31.77 13.27
CA ALA A 35 9.89 -31.74 12.33
C ALA A 35 8.85 -30.61 12.59
N PRO A 36 8.47 -30.27 13.85
CA PRO A 36 7.51 -29.19 14.09
C PRO A 36 8.10 -27.79 13.91
N LEU A 37 9.43 -27.63 14.02
CA LEU A 37 10.10 -26.31 13.91
C LEU A 37 10.33 -25.87 12.45
N LEU A 38 10.31 -26.80 11.49
CA LEU A 38 10.44 -26.45 10.07
C LEU A 38 9.10 -26.10 9.40
N LEU A 39 7.98 -26.36 10.08
CA LEU A 39 6.62 -26.04 9.60
C LEU A 39 6.17 -24.61 9.95
N THR A 40 6.88 -23.88 10.83
CA THR A 40 6.57 -22.49 11.17
C THR A 40 7.39 -21.46 10.41
N ALA A 41 8.33 -21.88 9.56
CA ALA A 41 9.05 -21.00 8.64
C ALA A 41 8.27 -20.75 7.32
N GLY A 42 7.07 -21.32 7.18
CA GLY A 42 6.20 -21.15 6.02
C GLY A 42 5.45 -19.81 6.07
N ALA A 43 5.79 -18.92 5.14
CA ALA A 43 5.00 -17.77 4.70
C ALA A 43 4.80 -16.61 5.69
N VAL A 44 5.88 -15.90 6.02
CA VAL A 44 5.77 -14.42 6.07
C VAL A 44 5.72 -13.94 4.62
N GLY A 45 4.55 -14.05 3.99
CA GLY A 45 4.26 -13.26 2.80
C GLY A 45 4.38 -11.78 3.17
N PRO A 46 4.74 -10.89 2.22
CA PRO A 46 4.64 -9.46 2.48
C PRO A 46 3.23 -9.17 2.94
N ALA A 47 3.04 -8.72 4.18
CA ALA A 47 1.73 -8.31 4.64
C ALA A 47 1.36 -7.08 3.81
N TRP A 48 0.35 -7.22 2.95
CA TRP A 48 -0.08 -6.11 2.10
C TRP A 48 -0.75 -5.06 2.99
N ALA A 49 -0.25 -3.83 2.99
CA ALA A 49 -1.09 -2.70 3.36
C ALA A 49 -2.03 -2.42 2.20
N HIS A 50 -3.17 -1.85 2.53
CA HIS A 50 -4.06 -1.35 1.51
C HIS A 50 -4.72 -0.09 2.02
N GLY A 51 -4.72 0.95 1.21
CA GLY A 51 -5.47 2.14 1.45
C GLY A 51 -5.19 3.25 0.45
N ALA A 52 -6.04 4.28 0.52
CA ALA A 52 -5.89 5.50 -0.24
C ALA A 52 -6.71 6.63 0.43
N PRO A 53 -6.35 7.90 0.20
CA PRO A 53 -7.16 9.04 0.64
C PRO A 53 -8.55 9.00 0.03
N THR A 54 -9.58 9.10 0.88
CA THR A 54 -10.98 9.27 0.47
C THR A 54 -11.49 10.69 0.73
N ASP A 55 -10.81 11.46 1.58
CA ASP A 55 -11.05 12.89 1.75
C ASP A 55 -9.77 13.62 2.20
N PRO A 56 -9.24 14.61 1.45
CA PRO A 56 -9.51 14.84 0.03
C PRO A 56 -9.31 13.58 -0.79
N VAL A 57 -10.31 13.25 -1.63
CA VAL A 57 -10.30 12.02 -2.41
C VAL A 57 -9.10 11.97 -3.36
N SER A 58 -8.42 10.82 -3.39
CA SER A 58 -7.33 10.60 -4.34
C SER A 58 -7.84 10.27 -5.74
N ARG A 59 -7.02 10.47 -6.78
CA ARG A 59 -7.35 10.10 -8.17
C ARG A 59 -7.73 8.64 -8.29
N VAL A 60 -6.94 7.75 -7.68
CA VAL A 60 -7.18 6.30 -7.74
C VAL A 60 -8.49 5.93 -7.06
N SER A 61 -8.78 6.51 -5.88
CA SER A 61 -10.06 6.30 -5.19
C SER A 61 -11.21 6.87 -5.98
N ALA A 62 -11.13 8.11 -6.47
CA ALA A 62 -12.22 8.78 -7.20
C ALA A 62 -12.59 8.04 -8.50
N CYS A 63 -11.58 7.53 -9.22
CA CYS A 63 -11.76 6.84 -10.49
C CYS A 63 -11.97 5.32 -10.35
N SER A 64 -11.94 4.78 -9.13
CA SER A 64 -12.25 3.36 -8.89
C SER A 64 -13.75 3.08 -9.10
N PRO A 65 -14.15 1.80 -9.24
CA PRO A 65 -15.56 1.42 -9.27
C PRO A 65 -16.38 1.90 -8.06
N GLU A 66 -15.72 2.10 -6.92
CA GLU A 66 -16.34 2.53 -5.66
C GLU A 66 -16.27 4.07 -5.47
N GLY A 67 -15.52 4.77 -6.32
CA GLY A 67 -15.14 6.18 -6.15
C GLY A 67 -16.14 7.25 -6.54
N GLY A 68 -17.23 6.86 -7.21
CA GLY A 68 -18.29 7.76 -7.65
C GLY A 68 -17.93 8.74 -8.78
N SER A 69 -16.67 8.83 -9.21
CA SER A 69 -16.23 9.81 -10.25
C SER A 69 -15.82 9.18 -11.58
N GLN A 70 -16.08 7.89 -11.80
CA GLN A 70 -15.75 7.20 -13.06
C GLN A 70 -16.37 7.86 -14.31
N GLY A 71 -17.52 8.52 -14.13
CA GLY A 71 -18.20 9.29 -15.18
C GLY A 71 -17.57 10.65 -15.51
N SER A 72 -16.52 11.08 -14.82
CA SER A 72 -15.81 12.32 -15.17
C SER A 72 -14.95 12.13 -16.43
N ALA A 73 -14.68 13.23 -17.16
CA ALA A 73 -13.83 13.17 -18.35
C ALA A 73 -12.41 12.72 -18.02
N ALA A 74 -11.84 13.22 -16.91
CA ALA A 74 -10.53 12.80 -16.41
C ALA A 74 -10.50 11.30 -16.04
N CYS A 75 -11.46 10.80 -15.26
CA CYS A 75 -11.46 9.38 -14.89
C CYS A 75 -11.67 8.45 -16.08
N ARG A 76 -12.54 8.79 -17.05
CA ARG A 76 -12.67 8.01 -18.29
C ARG A 76 -11.36 7.95 -19.07
N ALA A 77 -10.68 9.09 -19.21
CA ALA A 77 -9.39 9.14 -19.90
C ALA A 77 -8.33 8.32 -19.15
N ALA A 78 -8.30 8.42 -17.82
CA ALA A 78 -7.38 7.67 -16.97
C ALA A 78 -7.60 6.16 -17.10
N ILE A 79 -8.85 5.69 -16.98
CA ILE A 79 -9.22 4.27 -17.12
C ILE A 79 -8.84 3.75 -18.51
N ALA A 80 -9.13 4.52 -19.56
CA ALA A 80 -8.77 4.16 -20.94
C ALA A 80 -7.24 4.07 -21.12
N ALA A 81 -6.49 5.06 -20.63
CA ALA A 81 -5.03 5.06 -20.68
C ALA A 81 -4.42 3.92 -19.85
N ASN A 82 -5.08 3.52 -18.76
CA ASN A 82 -4.65 2.42 -17.92
C ASN A 82 -4.89 1.04 -18.57
N GLY A 83 -5.87 0.95 -19.48
CA GLY A 83 -6.31 -0.31 -20.10
C GLY A 83 -7.38 -1.05 -19.29
N GLY A 84 -7.93 -0.43 -18.24
CA GLY A 84 -8.93 -1.03 -17.37
C GLY A 84 -9.19 -0.21 -16.11
N PRO A 85 -10.29 -0.50 -15.38
CA PRO A 85 -10.66 0.22 -14.16
C PRO A 85 -9.63 0.02 -13.04
N PHE A 86 -9.52 1.00 -12.15
CA PHE A 86 -8.69 0.92 -10.94
C PHE A 86 -9.41 0.09 -9.86
N THR A 87 -9.46 -1.23 -10.03
CA THR A 87 -10.10 -2.14 -9.05
C THR A 87 -9.27 -2.29 -7.78
N ALA A 88 -7.95 -2.39 -7.92
CA ALA A 88 -7.01 -2.40 -6.80
C ALA A 88 -6.66 -0.97 -6.36
N TRP A 89 -7.66 -0.13 -6.13
CA TRP A 89 -7.48 1.30 -5.85
C TRP A 89 -6.72 1.57 -4.55
N ASP A 90 -6.76 0.62 -3.62
CA ASP A 90 -6.11 0.65 -2.33
C ASP A 90 -4.70 0.01 -2.34
N ASN A 91 -4.21 -0.50 -3.48
CA ASN A 91 -2.93 -1.22 -3.56
C ASN A 91 -1.85 -0.50 -4.40
N MET A 92 -1.84 0.83 -4.44
CA MET A 92 -0.79 1.59 -5.14
C MET A 92 0.50 1.67 -4.31
N ARG A 93 1.26 0.57 -4.38
CA ARG A 93 2.30 0.17 -3.42
C ARG A 93 3.63 -0.11 -4.11
N ILE A 94 4.72 0.37 -3.52
CA ILE A 94 6.09 -0.03 -3.86
C ILE A 94 6.79 -0.60 -2.62
N ALA A 95 7.38 -1.78 -2.74
CA ALA A 95 8.12 -2.41 -1.65
C ALA A 95 9.58 -1.91 -1.60
N GLY A 96 10.15 -1.80 -0.40
CA GLY A 96 11.58 -1.59 -0.20
C GLY A 96 12.11 -0.20 -0.52
N VAL A 97 11.23 0.80 -0.66
CA VAL A 97 11.62 2.20 -0.96
C VAL A 97 12.51 2.78 0.14
N ASN A 98 12.17 2.53 1.40
CA ASN A 98 12.97 2.95 2.56
C ASN A 98 13.35 4.45 2.55
N GLY A 99 12.41 5.31 2.13
CA GLY A 99 12.60 6.76 2.06
C GLY A 99 13.34 7.28 0.83
N ARG A 100 13.76 6.40 -0.10
CA ARG A 100 14.37 6.77 -1.40
C ARG A 100 13.31 7.11 -2.45
N ASP A 101 12.24 7.79 -2.04
CA ASP A 101 11.04 8.03 -2.87
C ASP A 101 11.39 8.68 -4.22
N ARG A 102 12.28 9.67 -4.20
CA ARG A 102 12.73 10.41 -5.39
C ARG A 102 13.63 9.60 -6.33
N GLU A 103 14.26 8.55 -5.83
CA GLU A 103 15.11 7.66 -6.63
C GLU A 103 14.28 6.56 -7.29
N VAL A 104 13.20 6.13 -6.63
CA VAL A 104 12.38 4.98 -7.05
C VAL A 104 11.22 5.40 -7.94
N VAL A 105 10.59 6.56 -7.68
CA VAL A 105 9.45 7.06 -8.44
C VAL A 105 9.92 8.11 -9.44
N PRO A 106 9.87 7.86 -10.76
CA PRO A 106 10.32 8.82 -11.76
C PRO A 106 9.42 10.05 -11.86
N ASP A 107 9.99 11.16 -12.32
CA ASP A 107 9.22 12.34 -12.73
C ASP A 107 8.16 11.98 -13.78
N GLY A 108 6.99 12.60 -13.67
CA GLY A 108 5.83 12.29 -14.51
C GLY A 108 5.10 11.00 -14.12
N GLN A 109 5.57 10.27 -13.11
CA GLN A 109 4.97 9.00 -12.64
C GLN A 109 4.62 9.00 -11.15
N LEU A 110 4.55 10.19 -10.54
CA LEU A 110 4.27 10.31 -9.11
C LEU A 110 2.87 9.77 -8.76
N CYS A 111 1.87 10.00 -9.61
CA CYS A 111 0.49 9.63 -9.31
C CYS A 111 0.18 8.15 -9.57
N SER A 112 1.03 7.43 -10.33
CA SER A 112 1.02 5.97 -10.43
C SER A 112 2.03 5.28 -9.51
N GLY A 113 2.99 6.03 -8.95
CA GLY A 113 4.19 5.45 -8.32
C GLY A 113 5.10 4.71 -9.31
N GLY A 114 5.03 5.00 -10.61
CA GLY A 114 5.75 4.25 -11.65
C GLY A 114 5.18 2.85 -11.93
N LEU A 115 4.00 2.55 -11.40
CA LEU A 115 3.37 1.25 -11.53
C LEU A 115 2.49 1.20 -12.78
N ALA A 116 2.78 0.25 -13.69
CA ALA A 116 2.05 0.09 -14.94
C ALA A 116 0.51 -0.05 -14.78
N PRO A 117 -0.03 -0.75 -13.74
CA PRO A 117 -1.48 -0.85 -13.50
C PRO A 117 -2.15 0.45 -13.03
N TYR A 118 -1.40 1.53 -12.87
CA TYR A 118 -1.88 2.84 -12.42
C TYR A 118 -1.46 4.00 -13.35
N LYS A 119 -0.82 3.70 -14.49
CA LYS A 119 -0.23 4.70 -15.40
C LYS A 119 -1.23 5.75 -15.91
N GLY A 120 -2.52 5.41 -15.96
CA GLY A 120 -3.56 6.37 -16.34
C GLY A 120 -3.75 7.53 -15.36
N LEU A 121 -3.27 7.39 -14.11
CA LEU A 121 -3.35 8.44 -13.09
C LEU A 121 -2.34 9.57 -13.30
N ASP A 122 -1.34 9.35 -14.15
CA ASP A 122 -0.28 10.32 -14.46
C ASP A 122 -0.68 11.33 -15.55
N LEU A 123 -1.88 11.20 -16.13
CA LEU A 123 -2.34 12.15 -17.15
C LEU A 123 -2.35 13.58 -16.60
N ALA A 124 -1.65 14.47 -17.30
CA ALA A 124 -1.62 15.89 -17.03
C ALA A 124 -2.92 16.54 -17.50
N ARG A 125 -3.81 16.85 -16.54
CA ARG A 125 -5.13 17.40 -16.79
C ARG A 125 -5.54 18.37 -15.69
N ALA A 126 -6.30 19.39 -16.06
CA ALA A 126 -6.85 20.38 -15.13
C ALA A 126 -8.28 20.06 -14.65
N ASP A 127 -8.88 18.96 -15.13
CA ASP A 127 -10.27 18.57 -14.89
C ASP A 127 -10.41 17.30 -14.04
N TRP A 128 -9.38 16.95 -13.27
CA TRP A 128 -9.48 15.90 -12.25
C TRP A 128 -10.52 16.24 -11.18
N PRO A 129 -11.27 15.26 -10.66
CA PRO A 129 -12.14 15.47 -9.50
C PRO A 129 -11.35 16.10 -8.35
N SER A 130 -11.77 17.29 -7.90
CA SER A 130 -10.98 18.11 -6.97
C SER A 130 -11.77 18.48 -5.71
N THR A 131 -11.13 18.40 -4.54
CA THR A 131 -11.70 18.90 -3.27
C THR A 131 -11.38 20.37 -3.09
N ARG A 132 -12.37 21.20 -2.73
CA ARG A 132 -12.14 22.62 -2.44
C ARG A 132 -11.55 22.81 -1.06
N LEU A 133 -10.45 23.54 -0.95
CA LEU A 133 -9.76 23.84 0.30
C LEU A 133 -9.52 25.35 0.46
N SER A 134 -9.24 25.77 1.69
CA SER A 134 -8.91 27.16 2.00
C SER A 134 -7.41 27.31 2.29
N PRO A 135 -6.71 28.32 1.74
CA PRO A 135 -5.30 28.51 2.00
C PRO A 135 -5.09 28.76 3.49
N GLY A 136 -4.11 28.08 4.08
CA GLY A 136 -3.82 28.23 5.50
C GLY A 136 -4.89 27.66 6.43
N SER A 137 -5.93 26.96 5.96
CA SER A 137 -6.88 26.29 6.86
C SER A 137 -6.29 25.01 7.43
N THR A 138 -7.01 24.42 8.39
CA THR A 138 -6.81 23.01 8.74
C THR A 138 -7.30 22.16 7.57
N LEU A 139 -6.47 21.20 7.17
CA LEU A 139 -6.83 20.05 6.34
C LEU A 139 -7.19 18.91 7.28
N ASP A 140 -8.38 18.36 7.13
CA ASP A 140 -8.74 17.08 7.72
C ASP A 140 -8.61 16.02 6.64
N LEU A 141 -7.82 14.98 6.92
CA LEU A 141 -7.53 13.90 5.99
C LEU A 141 -8.11 12.59 6.51
N THR A 142 -8.91 11.94 5.67
CA THR A 142 -9.40 10.57 5.85
C THR A 142 -8.72 9.66 4.85
N TYR A 143 -7.92 8.72 5.35
CA TYR A 143 -7.23 7.70 4.57
C TYR A 143 -7.87 6.35 4.84
N ARG A 144 -8.68 5.85 3.90
CA ARG A 144 -9.31 4.53 4.03
C ARG A 144 -8.21 3.47 4.04
N SER A 145 -8.27 2.53 4.97
CA SER A 145 -7.35 1.40 5.01
C SER A 145 -8.10 0.09 5.18
N THR A 146 -8.11 -0.72 4.12
CA THR A 146 -8.74 -2.05 4.12
C THR A 146 -7.86 -3.07 4.83
N ILE A 147 -6.54 -2.85 4.84
CA ILE A 147 -5.58 -3.57 5.70
C ILE A 147 -4.67 -2.54 6.41
N PRO A 148 -4.85 -2.33 7.72
CA PRO A 148 -4.12 -1.31 8.48
C PRO A 148 -2.70 -1.74 8.87
N HIS A 149 -1.79 -0.78 8.90
CA HIS A 149 -0.37 -0.93 9.25
C HIS A 149 0.13 0.26 10.07
N THR A 150 1.25 0.09 10.79
CA THR A 150 1.94 1.23 11.40
C THR A 150 2.81 1.92 10.37
N GLY A 151 2.98 3.23 10.48
CA GLY A 151 3.75 3.99 9.51
C GLY A 151 3.63 5.49 9.67
N THR A 152 4.31 6.19 8.77
CA THR A 152 4.32 7.65 8.71
C THR A 152 3.72 8.14 7.40
N PHE A 153 2.70 8.98 7.51
CA PHE A 153 2.11 9.74 6.43
C PHE A 153 2.89 11.05 6.25
N LYS A 154 3.42 11.28 5.04
CA LYS A 154 4.08 12.53 4.64
C LYS A 154 3.21 13.23 3.61
N LEU A 155 2.85 14.47 3.89
CA LEU A 155 2.00 15.28 3.01
C LEU A 155 2.82 16.35 2.31
N PHE A 156 2.75 16.36 0.99
CA PHE A 156 3.32 17.41 0.14
C PHE A 156 2.21 18.11 -0.62
N LEU A 157 2.40 19.39 -0.90
CA LEU A 157 1.49 20.16 -1.73
C LEU A 157 2.33 20.88 -2.78
N THR A 158 1.99 20.67 -4.05
CA THR A 158 2.63 21.34 -5.20
C THR A 158 2.86 22.83 -4.94
N LYS A 159 4.01 23.35 -5.37
CA LYS A 159 4.45 24.74 -5.17
C LYS A 159 3.52 25.74 -5.87
N PRO A 160 3.53 27.03 -5.46
CA PRO A 160 2.83 28.07 -6.21
C PRO A 160 3.32 28.10 -7.67
N GLY A 161 2.39 28.30 -8.60
CA GLY A 161 2.69 28.29 -10.03
C GLY A 161 2.71 26.91 -10.70
N TYR A 162 2.37 25.84 -9.96
CA TYR A 162 2.13 24.51 -10.55
C TYR A 162 1.11 24.56 -11.70
N ASP A 163 1.47 23.96 -12.83
CA ASP A 163 0.61 23.81 -14.00
C ASP A 163 0.08 22.37 -14.08
N PRO A 164 -1.23 22.13 -13.87
CA PRO A 164 -1.80 20.79 -13.96
C PRO A 164 -1.85 20.22 -15.38
N THR A 165 -1.53 21.01 -16.41
CA THR A 165 -1.44 20.55 -17.80
C THR A 165 -0.07 19.97 -18.15
N GLU A 166 0.89 20.05 -17.23
CA GLU A 166 2.20 19.39 -17.33
C GLU A 166 2.26 18.15 -16.41
N PRO A 167 3.01 17.09 -16.79
CA PRO A 167 3.20 15.93 -15.91
C PRO A 167 3.85 16.34 -14.59
N LEU A 168 3.30 15.85 -13.47
CA LEU A 168 3.80 16.16 -12.12
C LEU A 168 5.22 15.62 -11.91
N LYS A 169 6.12 16.47 -11.40
CA LYS A 169 7.53 16.15 -11.12
C LYS A 169 7.86 16.37 -9.66
N TRP A 170 8.95 15.76 -9.18
CA TRP A 170 9.47 16.02 -7.84
C TRP A 170 9.89 17.48 -7.65
N SER A 171 10.30 18.17 -8.71
CA SER A 171 10.60 19.60 -8.68
C SER A 171 9.38 20.48 -8.36
N ASP A 172 8.18 19.99 -8.64
CA ASP A 172 6.92 20.71 -8.35
C ASP A 172 6.54 20.61 -6.87
N LEU A 173 7.14 19.68 -6.13
CA LEU A 173 6.95 19.50 -4.69
C LEU A 173 8.09 20.16 -3.91
N PRO A 174 7.83 20.68 -2.69
CA PRO A 174 8.90 21.06 -1.77
C PRO A 174 9.77 19.85 -1.39
N GLU A 175 11.03 20.11 -1.01
CA GLU A 175 11.94 19.04 -0.58
C GLU A 175 11.42 18.27 0.64
N LYS A 176 10.79 18.99 1.56
CA LYS A 176 10.21 18.47 2.81
C LYS A 176 8.68 18.49 2.75
N PRO A 177 8.00 17.51 3.37
CA PRO A 177 6.56 17.57 3.51
C PRO A 177 6.16 18.74 4.40
N PHE A 178 4.98 19.32 4.19
CA PHE A 178 4.45 20.34 5.08
C PHE A 178 3.88 19.73 6.38
N ALA A 179 3.59 18.43 6.37
CA ALA A 179 3.16 17.67 7.55
C ALA A 179 3.68 16.22 7.51
N SER A 180 4.02 15.69 8.68
CA SER A 180 4.40 14.29 8.88
C SER A 180 3.65 13.75 10.09
N ILE A 181 2.86 12.70 9.90
CA ILE A 181 1.99 12.13 10.94
C ILE A 181 2.32 10.65 11.07
N THR A 182 2.76 10.23 12.26
CA THR A 182 3.09 8.83 12.56
C THR A 182 1.97 8.19 13.36
N ASP A 183 1.56 6.99 12.94
CA ASP A 183 0.55 6.17 13.60
C ASP A 183 -0.72 6.94 14.04
N PRO A 184 -1.38 7.66 13.10
CA PRO A 184 -2.65 8.31 13.41
C PRO A 184 -3.71 7.30 13.87
N PRO A 185 -4.74 7.73 14.62
CA PRO A 185 -5.79 6.83 15.06
C PRO A 185 -6.54 6.23 13.87
N LEU A 186 -6.74 4.91 13.90
CA LEU A 186 -7.63 4.20 12.99
C LEU A 186 -9.05 4.18 13.58
N ARG A 187 -10.01 4.77 12.89
CA ARG A 187 -11.44 4.78 13.26
C ARG A 187 -12.28 4.37 12.06
N ASN A 188 -13.23 3.47 12.28
CA ASN A 188 -14.18 3.04 11.25
C ASN A 188 -13.52 2.63 9.91
N GLY A 189 -12.35 1.97 9.98
CA GLY A 189 -11.59 1.53 8.82
C GLY A 189 -10.79 2.62 8.11
N SER A 190 -10.58 3.79 8.72
CA SER A 190 -9.79 4.88 8.16
C SER A 190 -8.83 5.47 9.17
N TYR A 191 -7.66 5.89 8.72
CA TYR A 191 -6.82 6.80 9.48
C TYR A 191 -7.37 8.22 9.33
N GLU A 192 -7.55 8.90 10.45
CA GLU A 192 -8.07 10.26 10.50
C GLU A 192 -7.07 11.16 11.20
N PHE A 193 -6.65 12.23 10.53
CA PHE A 193 -5.70 13.19 11.09
C PHE A 193 -5.80 14.55 10.39
N SER A 194 -5.28 15.58 11.06
CA SER A 194 -5.33 16.95 10.57
C SER A 194 -3.93 17.54 10.39
N ALA A 195 -3.81 18.48 9.45
CA ALA A 195 -2.58 19.23 9.19
C ALA A 195 -2.88 20.68 8.82
N LYS A 196 -1.94 21.60 9.07
CA LYS A 196 -2.07 23.00 8.65
C LYS A 196 -1.65 23.13 7.18
N LEU A 197 -2.53 23.63 6.32
CA LEU A 197 -2.19 23.87 4.91
C LEU A 197 -1.23 25.06 4.75
N PRO A 198 -0.37 25.05 3.72
CA PRO A 198 0.33 26.27 3.28
C PRO A 198 -0.68 27.39 2.94
N ALA A 199 -0.35 28.63 3.32
CA ALA A 199 -1.22 29.80 3.16
C ALA A 199 -1.10 30.51 1.80
N ASP A 200 -0.08 30.15 1.02
CA ASP A 200 0.36 30.76 -0.23
C ASP A 200 -0.13 30.01 -1.48
N ARG A 201 -1.16 29.18 -1.34
CA ARG A 201 -1.72 28.36 -2.43
C ARG A 201 -2.96 28.99 -3.03
N ALA A 202 -3.08 28.92 -4.35
CA ALA A 202 -4.20 29.47 -5.10
C ALA A 202 -4.41 28.66 -6.39
N GLY A 203 -5.67 28.44 -6.77
CA GLY A 203 -5.99 27.63 -7.95
C GLY A 203 -5.83 26.12 -7.70
N HIS A 204 -5.58 25.37 -8.77
CA HIS A 204 -5.49 23.91 -8.73
C HIS A 204 -4.11 23.44 -8.25
N HIS A 205 -4.10 22.46 -7.36
CA HIS A 205 -2.90 21.87 -6.79
C HIS A 205 -3.08 20.36 -6.60
N VAL A 206 -1.97 19.62 -6.54
CA VAL A 206 -1.95 18.22 -6.11
C VAL A 206 -1.43 18.11 -4.68
N LEU A 207 -2.23 17.50 -3.80
CA LEU A 207 -1.82 16.97 -2.50
C LEU A 207 -1.25 15.57 -2.72
N TYR A 208 0.07 15.44 -2.54
CA TYR A 208 0.77 14.18 -2.70
C TYR A 208 1.02 13.55 -1.33
N THR A 209 0.45 12.36 -1.12
CA THR A 209 0.53 11.61 0.13
C THR A 209 1.44 10.42 -0.05
N ILE A 210 2.43 10.30 0.85
CA ILE A 210 3.27 9.12 0.97
C ILE A 210 2.97 8.47 2.31
N TRP A 211 2.53 7.20 2.32
CA TRP A 211 2.43 6.40 3.54
C TRP A 211 3.56 5.39 3.54
N GLN A 212 4.60 5.68 4.34
CA GLN A 212 5.75 4.79 4.51
C GLN A 212 5.50 3.90 5.73
N ASN A 213 5.36 2.60 5.51
CA ASN A 213 5.09 1.67 6.60
C ASN A 213 6.34 1.39 7.44
N THR A 214 6.08 1.08 8.70
CA THR A 214 7.09 0.60 9.66
C THR A 214 6.86 -0.86 10.05
N SER A 215 5.62 -1.36 9.97
CA SER A 215 5.30 -2.78 10.16
C SER A 215 5.60 -3.64 8.94
N THR A 216 5.78 -3.02 7.77
CA THR A 216 6.16 -3.69 6.51
C THR A 216 7.19 -2.84 5.75
N VAL A 217 7.78 -3.38 4.69
CA VAL A 217 8.73 -2.67 3.83
C VAL A 217 8.05 -1.75 2.81
N ASP A 218 6.74 -1.61 2.88
CA ASP A 218 5.94 -1.03 1.81
C ASP A 218 5.80 0.47 1.93
N THR A 219 5.63 1.13 0.78
CA THR A 219 5.32 2.55 0.71
C THR A 219 4.20 2.76 -0.30
N TYR A 220 3.18 3.51 0.12
CA TYR A 220 2.00 3.81 -0.69
C TYR A 220 2.06 5.26 -1.13
N TYR A 221 1.62 5.48 -2.36
CA TYR A 221 1.58 6.80 -2.98
C TYR A 221 0.13 7.16 -3.28
N SER A 222 -0.21 8.45 -3.30
CA SER A 222 -1.53 8.92 -3.70
C SER A 222 -1.47 10.38 -4.10
N CYS A 223 -2.11 10.73 -5.22
CA CYS A 223 -2.39 12.11 -5.61
C CYS A 223 -3.86 12.42 -5.32
N SER A 224 -4.14 13.48 -4.57
CA SER A 224 -5.48 14.07 -4.44
C SER A 224 -5.47 15.47 -5.07
N ASP A 225 -6.32 15.71 -6.05
CA ASP A 225 -6.46 17.03 -6.65
C ASP A 225 -7.29 17.94 -5.74
N VAL A 226 -6.80 19.16 -5.54
CA VAL A 226 -7.42 20.15 -4.65
C VAL A 226 -7.46 21.51 -5.32
N ALA A 227 -8.50 22.28 -5.00
CA ALA A 227 -8.71 23.60 -5.56
C ALA A 227 -8.82 24.66 -4.46
N PHE A 228 -7.97 25.67 -4.56
CA PHE A 228 -7.99 26.85 -3.71
C PHE A 228 -8.63 28.04 -4.46
N PRO A 229 -9.20 29.02 -3.74
CA PRO A 229 -9.62 30.28 -4.33
C PRO A 229 -8.48 30.90 -5.17
N LYS A 230 -8.83 31.46 -6.33
CA LYS A 230 -7.86 32.20 -7.14
C LYS A 230 -7.37 33.41 -6.34
N ALA A 231 -6.07 33.70 -6.42
CA ALA A 231 -5.51 34.91 -5.82
C ALA A 231 -6.28 36.13 -6.33
N LYS A 232 -6.79 36.96 -5.43
CA LYS A 232 -7.34 38.27 -5.82
C LYS A 232 -6.16 39.07 -6.38
N ARG A 233 -6.23 39.47 -7.65
CA ARG A 233 -5.28 40.45 -8.18
C ARG A 233 -5.43 41.71 -7.33
N ALA A 234 -4.40 42.09 -6.58
CA ALA A 234 -4.35 43.42 -6.02
C ALA A 234 -4.30 44.39 -7.21
N ASN A 235 -5.27 45.29 -7.29
CA ASN A 235 -5.24 46.35 -8.29
C ASN A 235 -4.09 47.30 -7.90
N PRO A 236 -3.09 47.54 -8.76
CA PRO A 236 -2.08 48.55 -8.49
C PRO A 236 -2.66 49.92 -8.83
N GLY A 237 -2.97 50.71 -7.79
CA GLY A 237 -3.52 52.06 -7.87
C GLY A 237 -4.70 52.18 -6.89
N THR A 238 -4.62 52.90 -5.79
CA THR A 238 -4.06 54.24 -5.59
C THR A 238 -3.39 54.37 -4.22
N ASP A 239 -2.09 54.67 -4.22
CA ASP A 239 -1.45 55.40 -3.13
C ASP A 239 -1.82 56.89 -3.29
N THR A 240 -2.64 57.41 -2.38
CA THR A 240 -2.60 58.82 -1.97
C THR A 240 -2.64 58.84 -0.46
N GLY A 241 -1.53 59.28 0.12
CA GLY A 241 -1.32 59.29 1.56
C GLY A 241 -2.09 60.38 2.32
N SER A 242 -2.02 60.19 3.63
CA SER A 242 -2.12 61.18 4.71
C SER A 242 -3.48 61.80 5.03
N SER A 243 -4.07 61.41 6.16
CA SER A 243 -3.85 62.14 7.43
C SER A 243 -4.56 61.47 8.62
N ALA A 244 -3.91 61.56 9.78
CA ALA A 244 -4.43 61.14 11.08
C ALA A 244 -5.36 62.21 11.69
N ARG A 245 -6.51 61.80 12.26
CA ARG A 245 -6.96 62.12 13.64
C ARG A 245 -8.37 61.54 13.93
N THR A 246 -8.47 60.94 15.12
CA THR A 246 -9.64 60.35 15.83
C THR A 246 -10.42 61.45 16.62
N PRO A 247 -11.45 61.15 17.44
CA PRO A 247 -12.84 60.69 17.17
C PRO A 247 -13.94 61.62 17.78
N ALA A 248 -15.21 61.46 17.37
CA ALA A 248 -16.46 61.79 18.10
C ALA A 248 -17.64 61.58 17.12
N GLY A 249 -18.83 61.09 17.46
CA GLY A 249 -19.45 60.62 18.70
C GLY A 249 -20.86 60.09 18.33
N ASP A 250 -21.31 59.11 19.11
CA ASP A 250 -22.68 58.79 19.56
C ASP A 250 -23.89 58.72 18.60
N GLU A 251 -24.53 57.54 18.66
CA GLU A 251 -25.99 57.28 18.82
C GLU A 251 -26.97 57.74 17.70
N GLU A 252 -28.04 57.03 17.33
CA GLU A 252 -28.80 55.93 17.91
C GLU A 252 -29.82 55.36 16.87
N SER A 253 -30.23 54.10 17.08
CA SER A 253 -31.53 53.44 16.80
C SER A 253 -32.23 53.59 15.43
N ALA A 254 -32.56 52.46 14.80
CA ALA A 254 -33.87 51.82 15.05
C ALA A 254 -34.13 50.67 14.07
N ALA A 255 -34.74 49.62 14.62
CA ALA A 255 -35.26 48.46 13.92
C ALA A 255 -36.40 48.79 12.94
N GLY A 256 -36.52 48.00 11.88
CA GLY A 256 -37.68 48.03 10.99
C GLY A 256 -37.65 46.90 9.95
N LYS A 257 -38.22 45.74 10.32
CA LYS A 257 -38.72 44.69 9.41
C LYS A 257 -40.25 44.76 9.45
N PRO A 258 -40.96 44.70 8.32
CA PRO A 258 -41.74 43.50 7.98
C PRO A 258 -41.77 43.17 6.47
N ALA A 259 -41.76 41.88 6.14
CA ALA A 259 -42.86 41.15 5.46
C ALA A 259 -42.84 41.31 3.92
N ALA A 260 -42.41 40.27 3.20
CA ALA A 260 -43.26 39.20 2.66
C ALA A 260 -43.97 39.63 1.38
N GLU A 261 -43.45 39.19 0.24
CA GLU A 261 -44.24 39.09 -0.98
C GLU A 261 -44.02 37.73 -1.64
N LYS A 262 -45.17 37.13 -1.93
CA LYS A 262 -45.43 35.82 -2.51
C LYS A 262 -45.39 35.99 -4.03
N SER A 263 -44.71 35.11 -4.75
CA SER A 263 -44.97 34.94 -6.19
C SER A 263 -44.98 33.47 -6.55
N GLU A 264 -46.13 33.06 -7.06
CA GLU A 264 -46.50 31.71 -7.47
C GLU A 264 -46.08 31.42 -8.93
N SER A 265 -45.86 30.13 -9.18
CA SER A 265 -46.18 29.39 -10.41
C SER A 265 -45.34 29.62 -11.68
N ALA A 266 -44.66 28.56 -12.15
CA ALA A 266 -45.28 27.64 -13.14
C ALA A 266 -44.27 26.56 -13.60
N THR A 267 -44.71 25.31 -13.53
CA THR A 267 -44.19 24.13 -14.26
C THR A 267 -44.64 24.21 -15.73
N PRO A 268 -43.93 23.56 -16.68
CA PRO A 268 -44.46 22.30 -17.26
C PRO A 268 -43.35 21.27 -17.54
N THR A 269 -43.51 20.00 -17.16
CA THR A 269 -44.16 18.89 -17.89
C THR A 269 -43.14 17.98 -18.58
N ALA A 270 -43.23 16.70 -18.23
CA ALA A 270 -42.47 15.58 -18.71
C ALA A 270 -42.70 15.25 -20.19
N SER A 271 -41.74 14.58 -20.82
CA SER A 271 -42.00 13.68 -21.95
C SER A 271 -41.06 12.48 -21.88
N THR A 272 -41.72 11.33 -21.74
CA THR A 272 -41.25 9.96 -21.92
C THR A 272 -41.02 9.68 -23.40
N GLU A 273 -39.92 9.04 -23.78
CA GLU A 273 -39.96 8.04 -24.87
C GLU A 273 -38.75 7.08 -24.85
N ALA A 274 -39.08 5.80 -24.99
CA ALA A 274 -38.27 4.66 -25.43
C ALA A 274 -39.23 3.79 -26.27
N PRO A 275 -38.85 2.72 -27.02
CA PRO A 275 -37.52 2.15 -27.36
C PRO A 275 -37.44 1.92 -28.92
N PRO A 276 -36.81 0.89 -29.57
CA PRO A 276 -36.65 -0.54 -29.23
C PRO A 276 -35.23 -1.13 -29.33
N ALA A 277 -35.15 -2.39 -28.90
CA ALA A 277 -34.02 -3.30 -28.92
C ALA A 277 -33.74 -3.88 -30.32
N ASP A 278 -32.49 -4.26 -30.57
CA ASP A 278 -32.14 -5.33 -31.49
C ASP A 278 -31.07 -6.23 -30.86
N THR A 279 -31.25 -7.52 -31.14
CA THR A 279 -30.54 -8.68 -30.60
C THR A 279 -29.76 -9.27 -31.76
N GLU A 280 -28.44 -9.46 -31.68
CA GLU A 280 -27.78 -10.56 -32.39
C GLU A 280 -26.52 -11.04 -31.66
N ASP A 281 -26.41 -12.36 -31.70
CA ASP A 281 -25.48 -13.30 -31.11
C ASP A 281 -24.22 -13.46 -31.99
N SER A 282 -23.04 -13.68 -31.36
CA SER A 282 -21.94 -14.47 -31.93
C SER A 282 -20.79 -14.65 -30.92
N THR A 283 -20.86 -15.79 -30.23
CA THR A 283 -19.78 -16.77 -29.95
C THR A 283 -18.29 -16.37 -30.08
N GLY A 284 -17.54 -16.60 -28.98
CA GLY A 284 -16.26 -17.34 -28.99
C GLY A 284 -14.94 -16.53 -28.93
N ASP A 285 -14.35 -16.41 -27.74
CA ASP A 285 -13.12 -17.17 -27.38
C ASP A 285 -12.78 -16.96 -25.89
N ALA A 286 -12.57 -18.06 -25.17
CA ALA A 286 -12.32 -18.08 -23.75
C ALA A 286 -10.82 -17.93 -23.45
N ALA A 287 -10.36 -16.70 -23.25
CA ALA A 287 -9.04 -16.43 -22.66
C ALA A 287 -9.18 -16.32 -21.12
N ARG A 288 -8.49 -17.23 -20.45
CA ARG A 288 -8.49 -17.50 -19.01
C ARG A 288 -8.41 -16.22 -18.15
N THR A 289 -9.40 -16.06 -17.28
CA THR A 289 -9.43 -15.09 -16.19
C THR A 289 -8.22 -15.29 -15.28
N ALA A 290 -7.35 -14.29 -15.18
CA ALA A 290 -6.30 -14.25 -14.17
C ALA A 290 -6.93 -13.83 -12.83
N ASP A 291 -6.60 -14.58 -11.78
CA ASP A 291 -7.02 -14.40 -10.40
C ASP A 291 -6.52 -13.04 -9.84
N PRO A 292 -7.33 -12.21 -9.14
CA PRO A 292 -6.95 -10.86 -8.72
C PRO A 292 -5.84 -10.76 -7.65
N GLY A 293 -5.19 -11.87 -7.29
CA GLY A 293 -4.28 -11.96 -6.14
C GLY A 293 -2.82 -12.31 -6.45
N SER A 294 -2.37 -12.32 -7.71
CA SER A 294 -0.99 -12.71 -8.03
C SER A 294 -0.02 -11.51 -8.04
N PRO A 295 1.09 -11.55 -7.28
CA PRO A 295 2.08 -10.47 -7.29
C PRO A 295 2.84 -10.44 -8.61
N VAL A 296 2.90 -9.28 -9.26
CA VAL A 296 3.81 -9.00 -10.38
C VAL A 296 5.02 -8.24 -9.85
N ALA A 297 6.20 -8.87 -9.91
CA ALA A 297 7.48 -8.20 -9.72
C ALA A 297 8.21 -8.22 -11.05
N SER A 298 8.55 -7.04 -11.57
CA SER A 298 9.40 -6.89 -12.74
C SER A 298 10.84 -6.73 -12.28
N THR A 299 11.72 -7.63 -12.69
CA THR A 299 13.17 -7.41 -12.66
C THR A 299 13.66 -7.38 -14.10
N THR A 300 14.25 -6.25 -14.49
CA THR A 300 14.99 -6.13 -15.75
C THR A 300 16.38 -6.72 -15.56
N ASP A 301 16.71 -7.75 -16.32
CA ASP A 301 18.10 -8.16 -16.54
C ASP A 301 18.69 -7.35 -17.71
N GLU A 302 20.02 -7.21 -17.73
CA GLU A 302 20.86 -6.33 -18.58
C GLU A 302 20.84 -6.65 -20.10
N SER A 303 19.74 -7.22 -20.61
CA SER A 303 19.51 -7.52 -22.03
C SER A 303 18.15 -7.04 -22.56
N GLY A 304 17.42 -6.21 -21.80
CA GLY A 304 16.31 -5.41 -22.33
C GLY A 304 15.05 -6.18 -22.73
N VAL A 305 14.87 -7.42 -22.27
CA VAL A 305 13.65 -8.20 -22.49
C VAL A 305 12.98 -8.48 -21.15
N SER A 306 11.78 -7.91 -20.96
CA SER A 306 10.93 -8.16 -19.79
C SER A 306 10.16 -9.47 -19.97
N VAL A 307 10.48 -10.50 -19.21
CA VAL A 307 9.69 -11.74 -19.13
C VAL A 307 8.98 -11.78 -17.78
N PRO A 308 7.64 -11.91 -17.72
CA PRO A 308 6.94 -12.05 -16.44
C PRO A 308 7.22 -13.45 -15.86
N LEU A 309 7.91 -13.50 -14.73
CA LEU A 309 8.10 -14.75 -14.00
C LEU A 309 6.88 -15.00 -13.10
N VAL A 310 6.01 -15.93 -13.51
CA VAL A 310 4.97 -16.47 -12.63
C VAL A 310 5.67 -17.38 -11.61
N ALA A 311 5.84 -16.92 -10.38
CA ALA A 311 6.46 -17.70 -9.31
C ALA A 311 5.50 -18.79 -8.78
N GLY A 312 5.31 -19.85 -9.56
CA GLY A 312 4.71 -21.10 -9.12
C GLY A 312 5.80 -22.04 -8.60
N GLY A 313 5.94 -22.16 -7.28
CA GLY A 313 6.92 -23.04 -6.65
C GLY A 313 6.57 -24.52 -6.81
N ALA A 314 7.10 -25.16 -7.86
CA ALA A 314 7.29 -26.61 -7.89
C ALA A 314 8.66 -26.93 -7.28
N THR A 315 8.71 -27.32 -6.01
CA THR A 315 9.95 -27.79 -5.38
C THR A 315 10.18 -29.27 -5.71
N ALA A 316 11.07 -29.51 -6.68
CA ALA A 316 11.64 -30.83 -6.91
C ALA A 316 12.54 -31.23 -5.73
N LEU A 317 12.11 -32.24 -4.96
CA LEU A 317 12.90 -32.91 -3.92
C LEU A 317 14.10 -33.66 -4.54
N VAL A 318 15.29 -33.07 -4.51
CA VAL A 318 16.56 -33.79 -4.83
C VAL A 318 17.57 -33.61 -3.71
N LEU A 319 17.29 -34.07 -2.48
CA LEU A 319 18.32 -34.21 -1.43
C LEU A 319 18.08 -35.40 -0.47
N ALA A 320 17.58 -36.53 -0.97
CA ALA A 320 17.57 -37.80 -0.20
C ALA A 320 18.48 -38.89 -0.78
N ALA A 321 19.05 -38.73 -1.98
CA ALA A 321 19.91 -39.74 -2.60
C ALA A 321 21.40 -39.63 -2.20
N GLY A 322 21.87 -38.47 -1.74
CA GLY A 322 23.29 -38.24 -1.42
C GLY A 322 23.78 -38.93 -0.13
N ALA A 323 22.94 -38.96 0.92
CA ALA A 323 23.34 -39.51 2.21
C ALA A 323 23.44 -41.05 2.21
N ALA A 324 22.61 -41.74 1.41
CA ALA A 324 22.65 -43.19 1.28
C ALA A 324 23.87 -43.69 0.49
N LEU A 325 24.38 -42.90 -0.47
CA LEU A 325 25.57 -43.24 -1.26
C LEU A 325 26.88 -42.98 -0.50
N TYR A 326 26.94 -41.92 0.32
CA TYR A 326 28.12 -41.63 1.15
C TYR A 326 28.37 -42.71 2.23
N LEU A 327 27.30 -43.26 2.82
CA LEU A 327 27.42 -44.33 3.83
C LEU A 327 27.70 -45.72 3.22
N ARG A 328 27.25 -46.00 1.99
CA ARG A 328 27.63 -47.22 1.26
C ARG A 328 29.07 -47.21 0.73
N GLY A 329 29.63 -46.05 0.42
CA GLY A 329 31.02 -45.90 -0.02
C GLY A 329 32.06 -46.16 1.07
N ARG A 330 31.71 -45.87 2.34
CA ARG A 330 32.64 -46.01 3.47
C ARG A 330 32.76 -47.44 4.00
N GLY A 331 31.74 -48.28 3.79
CA GLY A 331 31.76 -49.71 4.17
C GLY A 331 32.55 -50.62 3.23
N ARG A 332 32.85 -50.18 2.00
CA ARG A 332 33.58 -50.99 1.00
C ARG A 332 35.10 -50.75 0.98
N ARG A 333 35.61 -49.68 1.61
CA ARG A 333 37.05 -49.37 1.66
C ARG A 333 37.82 -50.01 2.81
N SER A 334 37.16 -50.75 3.71
CA SER A 334 37.83 -51.41 4.85
C SER A 334 38.03 -52.91 4.68
N ARG A 335 38.04 -53.44 3.44
CA ARG A 335 38.27 -54.88 3.20
C ARG A 335 39.40 -55.24 2.23
N HIS A 336 40.17 -54.29 1.71
CA HIS A 336 41.41 -54.59 0.97
C HIS A 336 42.54 -53.70 1.47
N GLY A 337 43.43 -54.31 2.24
CA GLY A 337 44.65 -53.74 2.80
C GLY A 337 45.28 -54.83 3.66
N SER A 338 46.26 -55.49 3.06
CA SER A 338 47.10 -56.57 3.59
C SER A 338 47.75 -56.25 4.93
#